data_AF-A0A1I7VC21-F1
#
_entry.id   AF-A0A1I7VC21-F1
#
_cell.length_a   1.000
_cell.length_b   1.000
_cell.length_c   1.000
_cell.angle_alpha   90.00
_cell.angle_beta   90.00
_cell.angle_gamma   90.00
#
_symmetry.space_group_name_H-M   'P 1'
#
loop_
_entity.id
_entity.type
_entity.pdbx_description
1 polymer ?
#
loop_
_entity_poly.entity_id
_entity_poly.type
_entity_poly.pdbx_seq_one_letter_code
_entity_poly.pdbx_strand_id
1 'polypeptide(L)'
;MLYKLVSRRSCKLIALKELADLSQVEDGYSTEGFVQLKGAMVVKGRYPSSMINAWKQYKRSMKSDKITTMLQAYSIVYQLFMAIAVAEIRLSFEHRDLNSGNVLITSADWHDIISMILEASLTARKYTYMHTVPESKS
;
A
#
# COMPACT_ATOMS: atom_id res chain seq x y z
N MET A 1 22.28 -24.43 -10.83
CA MET A 1 23.35 -23.39 -10.74
C MET A 1 22.83 -22.01 -11.19
N LEU A 2 21.67 -21.56 -10.71
CA LEU A 2 21.08 -20.24 -11.07
C LEU A 2 20.64 -19.39 -9.86
N TYR A 3 20.65 -19.95 -8.65
CA TYR A 3 20.11 -19.32 -7.44
C TYR A 3 21.16 -18.61 -6.57
N LYS A 4 22.44 -18.58 -6.97
CA LYS A 4 23.53 -18.05 -6.12
C LYS A 4 23.89 -16.58 -6.34
N LEU A 5 23.14 -15.81 -7.13
CA LEU A 5 23.53 -14.42 -7.46
C LEU A 5 22.38 -13.41 -7.42
N VAL A 6 21.34 -13.67 -6.62
CA VAL A 6 20.40 -12.61 -6.26
C VAL A 6 21.09 -11.74 -5.21
N SER A 7 21.67 -10.62 -5.65
CA SER A 7 22.16 -9.57 -4.77
C SER A 7 21.06 -9.18 -3.78
N ARG A 8 21.40 -8.84 -2.52
CA ARG A 8 20.44 -8.40 -1.49
C ARG A 8 19.47 -7.31 -1.99
N ARG A 9 19.92 -6.47 -2.92
CA ARG A 9 19.10 -5.41 -3.54
C ARG A 9 18.06 -5.98 -4.53
N SER A 10 18.41 -7.05 -5.24
CA SER A 10 17.53 -7.76 -6.15
C SER A 10 16.43 -8.52 -5.39
N CYS A 11 16.72 -9.09 -4.21
CA CYS A 11 15.70 -9.75 -3.38
C CYS A 11 14.56 -8.79 -2.99
N LYS A 12 14.89 -7.56 -2.57
CA LYS A 12 13.87 -6.55 -2.24
C LYS A 12 13.03 -6.18 -3.46
N LEU A 13 13.66 -6.04 -4.63
CA LEU A 13 12.95 -5.71 -5.85
C LEU A 13 12.00 -6.83 -6.29
N ILE A 14 12.42 -8.10 -6.16
CA ILE A 14 11.58 -9.26 -6.43
C ILE A 14 10.40 -9.29 -5.46
N ALA A 15 10.64 -9.17 -4.15
CA ALA A 15 9.56 -9.13 -3.17
C ALA A 15 8.57 -8.00 -3.43
N LEU A 16 9.05 -6.80 -3.77
CA LEU A 16 8.19 -5.67 -4.15
C LEU A 16 7.36 -5.95 -5.40
N LYS A 17 7.92 -6.67 -6.38
CA LYS A 17 7.20 -7.05 -7.59
C LYS A 17 6.07 -8.04 -7.27
N GLU A 18 6.36 -9.10 -6.53
CA GLU A 18 5.36 -10.08 -6.09
C GLU A 18 4.24 -9.43 -5.27
N LEU A 19 4.60 -8.51 -4.35
CA LEU A 19 3.62 -7.77 -3.55
C LEU A 19 2.75 -6.82 -4.40
N ALA A 20 3.32 -6.17 -5.42
CA ALA A 20 2.55 -5.31 -6.33
C ALA A 20 1.56 -6.13 -7.18
N ASP A 21 1.93 -7.35 -7.54
CA ASP A 21 1.12 -8.27 -8.34
C ASP A 21 -0.04 -8.89 -7.55
N LEU A 22 -0.08 -8.71 -6.22
CA LEU A 22 -1.25 -9.04 -5.39
C LEU A 22 -2.51 -8.23 -5.74
N SER A 23 -2.36 -7.15 -6.51
CA SER A 23 -3.49 -6.39 -7.06
C SER A 23 -4.32 -7.20 -8.07
N GLN A 24 -3.72 -8.20 -8.72
CA GLN A 24 -4.42 -9.08 -9.63
C GLN A 24 -5.17 -10.15 -8.85
N VAL A 25 -6.41 -10.45 -9.26
CA VAL A 25 -7.23 -11.48 -8.62
C VAL A 25 -6.72 -12.87 -8.99
N GLU A 26 -6.33 -13.64 -7.97
CA GLU A 26 -5.87 -15.02 -8.11
C GLU A 26 -6.40 -15.84 -6.93
N ASP A 27 -6.92 -17.04 -7.21
CA ASP A 27 -7.54 -17.94 -6.22
C ASP A 27 -8.64 -17.29 -5.35
N GLY A 28 -9.26 -16.20 -5.84
CA GLY A 28 -10.25 -15.44 -5.08
C GLY A 28 -9.64 -14.50 -4.03
N TYR A 29 -8.36 -14.16 -4.14
CA TYR A 29 -7.67 -13.24 -3.24
C TYR A 29 -6.95 -12.11 -4.00
N SER A 30 -7.18 -10.87 -3.60
CA SER A 30 -6.46 -9.71 -4.13
C SER A 30 -6.42 -8.54 -3.16
N THR A 31 -5.40 -7.70 -3.28
CA THR A 31 -5.26 -6.46 -2.52
C THR A 31 -4.48 -5.40 -3.30
N GLU A 32 -4.97 -4.16 -3.25
CA GLU A 32 -4.23 -2.98 -3.72
C GLU A 32 -3.47 -2.28 -2.57
N GLY A 33 -3.46 -2.87 -1.37
CA GLY A 33 -2.84 -2.30 -0.17
C GLY A 33 -1.31 -2.25 -0.15
N PHE A 34 -0.63 -2.77 -1.19
CA PHE A 34 0.82 -2.64 -1.36
C PHE A 34 1.16 -1.63 -2.45
N VAL A 35 2.29 -0.93 -2.26
CA VAL A 35 2.76 0.06 -3.23
C VAL A 35 3.00 -0.57 -4.60
N GLN A 36 2.46 0.07 -5.64
CA GLN A 36 2.60 -0.40 -7.01
C GLN A 36 3.99 -0.11 -7.58
N LEU A 37 4.66 -1.14 -8.10
CA LEU A 37 5.93 -0.99 -8.78
C LEU A 37 5.70 -0.70 -10.28
N LYS A 38 5.91 0.55 -10.70
CA LYS A 38 5.78 0.95 -12.12
C LYS A 38 6.98 0.53 -12.99
N GLY A 39 8.16 0.44 -12.38
CA GLY A 39 9.38 0.04 -13.07
C GLY A 39 10.60 0.18 -12.16
N ALA A 40 11.70 -0.46 -12.56
CA ALA A 40 12.97 -0.38 -11.86
C ALA A 40 14.12 -0.26 -12.85
N MET A 41 15.05 0.65 -12.56
CA MET A 41 16.19 0.94 -13.42
C MET A 41 17.45 1.09 -12.57
N VAL A 42 18.58 0.59 -13.09
CA VAL A 42 19.90 0.85 -12.51
C VAL A 42 20.44 2.14 -13.13
N VAL A 43 20.66 3.15 -12.31
CA VAL A 43 21.26 4.42 -12.72
C VAL A 43 22.63 4.59 -12.08
N LYS A 44 23.58 5.18 -12.81
CA LYS A 44 24.93 5.51 -12.32
C LYS A 44 25.26 6.95 -12.66
N GLY A 45 25.62 7.75 -11.65
CA GLY A 45 25.97 9.15 -11.85
C GLY A 45 25.73 9.99 -10.61
N ARG A 46 25.93 11.30 -10.74
CA ARG A 46 25.56 12.27 -9.69
C ARG A 46 24.04 12.44 -9.67
N TYR A 47 23.50 12.69 -8.48
CA TYR A 47 22.08 12.96 -8.31
C TYR A 47 21.72 14.29 -9.01
N PRO A 48 20.66 14.34 -9.85
CA PRO A 48 20.32 15.53 -10.60
C PRO A 48 20.05 16.75 -9.71
N SER A 49 20.57 17.92 -10.08
CA SER A 49 20.38 19.16 -9.33
C SER A 49 18.90 19.54 -9.17
N SER A 50 18.07 19.23 -10.17
CA SER A 50 16.61 19.42 -10.11
C SER A 50 15.98 18.62 -8.97
N MET A 51 16.38 17.37 -8.78
CA MET A 51 15.85 16.49 -7.74
C MET A 51 16.36 16.89 -6.34
N ILE A 52 17.60 17.41 -6.22
CA ILE A 52 18.10 18.01 -4.97
C ILE A 52 17.27 19.25 -4.61
N ASN A 53 16.98 20.11 -5.60
CA ASN A 53 16.20 21.31 -5.38
C ASN A 53 14.75 20.98 -5.02
N ALA A 54 14.15 19.97 -5.66
CA ALA A 54 12.83 19.46 -5.32
C ALA A 54 12.80 18.90 -3.89
N TRP A 55 13.80 18.13 -3.49
CA TRP A 55 13.91 17.60 -2.12
C TRP A 55 14.01 18.72 -1.06
N LYS A 56 14.81 19.76 -1.33
CA LYS A 56 14.90 20.93 -0.44
C LYS A 56 13.58 21.66 -0.30
N GLN A 57 12.81 21.78 -1.39
CA GLN A 57 11.48 22.39 -1.36
C GLN A 57 10.51 21.52 -0.55
N TYR A 58 10.44 20.23 -0.84
CA TYR A 58 9.61 19.27 -0.10
C TYR A 58 9.88 19.33 1.40
N LYS A 59 11.15 19.26 1.83
CA LYS A 59 11.53 19.32 3.25
C LYS A 59 11.09 20.63 3.94
N ARG A 60 10.93 21.73 3.20
CA ARG A 60 10.48 23.03 3.73
C ARG A 60 8.95 23.14 3.81
N SER A 61 8.22 22.48 2.91
CA SER A 61 6.76 22.62 2.79
C SER A 61 5.98 21.42 3.33
N MET A 62 6.65 20.34 3.72
CA MET A 62 6.01 19.11 4.19
C MET A 62 5.18 19.36 5.44
N LYS A 63 3.86 19.20 5.30
CA LYS A 63 2.93 19.05 6.41
C LYS A 63 2.47 17.60 6.40
N SER A 64 2.56 16.92 7.54
CA SER A 64 1.97 15.60 7.69
C SER A 64 0.47 15.77 7.93
N ASP A 65 -0.36 15.13 7.11
CA ASP A 65 -1.78 15.03 7.41
C ASP A 65 -1.95 14.28 8.74
N LYS A 66 -2.77 14.85 9.62
CA LYS A 66 -3.02 14.26 10.93
C LYS A 66 -4.20 13.31 10.83
N ILE A 67 -4.06 12.14 11.45
CA ILE A 67 -5.19 11.27 11.76
C ILE A 67 -5.97 12.00 12.87
N THR A 68 -7.18 12.46 12.57
CA THR A 68 -7.98 13.28 13.49
C THR A 68 -9.09 12.50 14.17
N THR A 69 -9.55 11.40 13.57
CA THR A 69 -10.69 10.62 14.10
C THR A 69 -10.32 9.16 14.37
N MET A 70 -11.02 8.54 15.33
CA MET A 70 -10.91 7.11 15.58
C MET A 70 -11.34 6.27 14.37
N LEU A 71 -12.29 6.77 13.57
CA LEU A 71 -12.74 6.08 12.36
C LEU A 71 -11.63 6.02 11.30
N GLN A 72 -10.86 7.10 11.12
CA GLN A 72 -9.68 7.10 10.26
C GLN A 72 -8.65 6.08 10.75
N ALA A 73 -8.35 6.08 12.06
CA ALA A 73 -7.42 5.12 12.65
C ALA A 73 -7.88 3.66 12.43
N TYR A 74 -9.17 3.37 12.66
CA TYR A 74 -9.76 2.07 12.42
C TYR A 74 -9.63 1.65 10.94
N SER A 75 -9.95 2.55 10.01
CA SER A 75 -9.85 2.29 8.57
C SER A 75 -8.42 1.93 8.16
N ILE A 76 -7.42 2.67 8.64
CA ILE A 76 -6.00 2.40 8.36
C ILE A 76 -5.60 1.02 8.87
N VAL A 77 -5.94 0.71 10.12
CA VAL A 77 -5.61 -0.57 10.75
C VAL A 77 -6.31 -1.73 10.03
N TYR A 78 -7.58 -1.56 9.67
CA TYR A 78 -8.34 -2.57 8.94
C TYR A 78 -7.74 -2.87 7.57
N GLN A 79 -7.45 -1.83 6.77
CA GLN A 79 -6.80 -2.00 5.47
C GLN A 79 -5.43 -2.68 5.60
N LEU A 80 -4.65 -2.34 6.62
CA LEU A 80 -3.36 -2.96 6.89
C LEU A 80 -3.50 -4.46 7.18
N PHE A 81 -4.43 -4.84 8.07
CA PHE A 81 -4.69 -6.25 8.39
C PHE A 81 -5.13 -7.04 7.15
N MET A 82 -6.06 -6.48 6.38
CA MET A 82 -6.59 -7.14 5.19
C MET A 82 -5.51 -7.32 4.11
N ALA A 83 -4.63 -6.33 3.94
CA ALA A 83 -3.54 -6.42 2.95
C ALA A 83 -2.51 -7.48 3.35
N ILE A 84 -2.15 -7.52 4.64
CA ILE A 84 -1.24 -8.54 5.18
C ILE A 84 -1.87 -9.94 5.05
N ALA A 85 -3.14 -10.11 5.39
CA ALA A 85 -3.82 -11.40 5.27
C ALA A 85 -3.77 -11.97 3.84
N VAL A 86 -4.05 -11.14 2.83
CA VAL A 86 -3.95 -11.56 1.41
C VAL A 86 -2.51 -11.95 1.05
N ALA A 87 -1.51 -11.18 1.49
CA ALA A 87 -0.11 -11.50 1.22
C ALA A 87 0.37 -12.77 1.93
N GLU A 88 -0.11 -13.01 3.15
CA GLU A 88 0.21 -14.20 3.93
C GLU A 88 -0.37 -15.45 3.24
N ILE A 89 -1.62 -15.37 2.76
CA ILE A 89 -2.28 -16.45 2.01
C ILE A 89 -1.57 -16.73 0.68
N ARG A 90 -1.32 -15.70 -0.14
CA ARG A 90 -0.81 -15.90 -1.51
C ARG A 90 0.70 -16.15 -1.58
N LEU A 91 1.47 -15.57 -0.67
CA LEU A 91 2.94 -15.55 -0.75
C LEU A 91 3.62 -16.09 0.50
N SER A 92 2.88 -16.54 1.53
CA SER A 92 3.44 -16.83 2.86
C SER A 92 4.29 -15.65 3.37
N PHE A 93 3.82 -14.43 3.09
CA PHE A 93 4.55 -13.21 3.35
C PHE A 93 4.59 -12.87 4.84
N GLU A 94 5.78 -12.47 5.32
CA GLU A 94 5.97 -11.87 6.64
C GLU A 94 6.67 -10.51 6.49
N HIS A 95 6.04 -9.42 6.93
CA HIS A 95 6.62 -8.08 6.74
C HIS A 95 7.91 -7.85 7.56
N ARG A 96 7.96 -8.36 8.80
CA ARG A 96 9.08 -8.31 9.78
C ARG A 96 9.63 -6.94 10.20
N ASP A 97 9.36 -5.88 9.44
CA ASP A 97 9.77 -4.50 9.73
C ASP A 97 8.60 -3.52 9.52
N LEU A 98 7.42 -3.87 10.02
CA LEU A 98 6.23 -3.04 9.88
C LEU A 98 6.19 -2.00 10.99
N ASN A 99 6.62 -0.78 10.67
CA ASN A 99 6.56 0.38 11.55
C ASN A 99 5.77 1.51 10.85
N SER A 100 5.44 2.57 11.58
CA SER A 100 4.66 3.70 11.04
C SER A 100 5.33 4.43 9.88
N GLY A 101 6.65 4.30 9.70
CA GLY A 101 7.37 4.85 8.54
C GLY A 101 7.21 4.04 7.25
N ASN A 102 6.72 2.79 7.36
CA ASN A 102 6.45 1.90 6.23
C ASN A 102 4.95 1.82 5.87
N VAL A 103 4.11 2.57 6.57
CA VAL A 103 2.67 2.70 6.27
C VAL A 103 2.44 4.04 5.60
N LEU A 104 2.06 4.02 4.33
CA LEU A 104 1.75 5.22 3.57
C LEU A 104 0.23 5.48 3.63
N ILE A 105 -0.14 6.72 3.96
CA ILE A 105 -1.52 7.17 4.03
C ILE A 105 -1.69 8.29 3.02
N THR A 106 -2.72 8.20 2.19
CA THR A 106 -3.12 9.26 1.26
C THR A 106 -4.54 9.69 1.58
N SER A 107 -4.88 10.95 1.29
CA SER A 107 -6.27 11.34 1.21
C SER A 107 -6.97 10.50 0.14
N ALA A 108 -8.20 10.08 0.41
CA ALA A 108 -9.02 9.32 -0.52
C ALA A 108 -10.36 10.04 -0.67
N ASP A 109 -10.76 10.28 -1.91
CA ASP A 109 -12.11 10.72 -2.25
C ASP A 109 -13.07 9.53 -2.29
N TRP A 110 -14.37 9.79 -2.36
CA TRP A 110 -15.41 8.75 -2.46
C TRP A 110 -15.26 7.80 -3.67
N HIS A 111 -14.48 8.20 -4.67
CA HIS A 111 -14.19 7.42 -5.87
C HIS A 111 -12.91 6.58 -5.74
N ASP A 112 -12.07 6.85 -4.74
CA ASP A 112 -10.83 6.13 -4.49
C ASP A 112 -11.13 4.87 -3.65
N ILE A 113 -11.78 3.90 -4.29
CA ILE A 113 -12.13 2.62 -3.66
C ILE A 113 -10.95 1.67 -3.81
N ILE A 114 -10.30 1.33 -2.70
CA ILE A 114 -9.29 0.26 -2.65
C ILE A 114 -10.03 -1.09 -2.73
N SER A 115 -9.71 -1.87 -3.76
CA SER A 115 -10.33 -3.18 -3.98
C SER A 115 -9.59 -4.28 -3.21
N MET A 116 -10.31 -5.02 -2.37
CA MET A 116 -9.79 -6.17 -1.63
C MET A 116 -10.77 -7.35 -1.69
N ILE A 117 -10.24 -8.53 -1.98
CA ILE A 117 -10.99 -9.77 -2.03
C ILE A 117 -10.30 -10.77 -1.09
N LEU A 118 -11.08 -11.34 -0.17
CA LEU A 118 -10.66 -12.41 0.72
C LEU A 118 -11.67 -13.54 0.53
N GLU A 119 -11.34 -14.49 -0.35
CA GLU A 119 -12.21 -15.60 -0.77
C GLU A 119 -13.31 -15.18 -1.75
N ALA A 120 -13.64 -16.07 -2.71
CA ALA A 120 -14.62 -15.83 -3.78
C ALA A 120 -16.05 -15.50 -3.29
N SER A 121 -16.31 -15.60 -1.98
CA SER A 121 -17.60 -15.35 -1.32
C SER A 121 -17.62 -14.06 -0.48
N LEU A 122 -16.47 -13.56 -0.03
CA LEU A 122 -16.35 -12.33 0.76
C LEU A 122 -15.53 -11.32 -0.04
N THR A 123 -16.17 -10.76 -1.08
CA THR A 123 -15.71 -9.46 -1.55
C THR A 123 -15.85 -8.50 -0.38
N ALA A 124 -14.76 -7.89 0.10
CA ALA A 124 -14.85 -6.71 0.95
C ALA A 124 -15.34 -5.53 0.08
N ARG A 125 -16.52 -5.68 -0.52
CA ARG A 125 -17.25 -4.55 -1.09
C ARG A 125 -17.71 -3.73 0.10
N LYS A 126 -17.24 -2.48 0.10
CA LYS A 126 -17.65 -1.40 1.00
C LYS A 126 -17.03 -1.49 2.39
N TYR A 127 -16.36 -0.40 2.76
CA TYR A 127 -16.71 0.38 3.93
C TYR A 127 -17.97 -0.12 4.67
N THR A 128 -17.81 -1.00 5.66
CA THR A 128 -18.63 -0.87 6.86
C THR A 128 -18.49 0.60 7.29
N TYR A 129 -19.58 1.38 7.37
CA TYR A 129 -19.59 2.82 7.77
C TYR A 129 -19.43 3.93 6.71
N MET A 130 -20.10 3.79 5.55
CA MET A 130 -21.15 4.76 5.16
C MET A 130 -22.47 4.51 5.95
N HIS A 131 -22.51 3.43 6.72
CA HIS A 131 -23.60 3.00 7.59
C HIS A 131 -23.72 3.85 8.87
N THR A 132 -24.20 5.09 8.76
CA THR A 132 -25.16 5.79 9.66
C THR A 132 -24.88 7.30 9.68
N VAL A 133 -25.16 7.98 8.57
CA VAL A 133 -25.94 9.22 8.64
C VAL A 133 -26.93 9.18 7.48
N PRO A 134 -28.18 8.70 7.65
CA PRO A 134 -29.25 9.28 6.90
C PRO A 134 -29.46 10.66 7.53
N GLU A 135 -28.86 11.69 6.95
CA GLU A 135 -29.38 13.04 7.14
C GLU A 135 -30.75 13.00 6.46
N SER A 136 -31.76 12.75 7.29
CA SER A 136 -33.13 13.05 6.96
C SER A 136 -33.16 14.50 6.51
N LYS A 137 -33.58 14.72 5.27
CA LYS A 137 -34.10 16.00 4.84
C LYS A 137 -35.16 16.46 5.85
N SER A 138 -34.90 17.58 6.51
CA SER A 138 -35.92 18.54 6.99
C SER A 138 -35.22 19.82 7.39
#